data_AF-A0A354TAQ3-F1
#
_entry.id   AF-A0A354TAQ3-F1
#
_cell.length_a   1.000
_cell.length_b   1.000
_cell.length_c   1.000
_cell.angle_alpha   90.00
_cell.angle_beta   90.00
_cell.angle_gamma   90.00
#
_symmetry.space_group_name_H-M   'P 1'
#
loop_
_entity.id
_entity.type
_entity.pdbx_description
1 polymer ?
#
loop_
_entity_poly.entity_id
_entity_poly.type
_entity_poly.pdbx_seq_one_letter_code
_entity_poly.pdbx_strand_id
1 'polypeptide(L)'
;VILPITDPYVAHHGALGSFAQVHLPPGMDAAKVRDWLLARAGITECHERKVGALLMELPEDRMGDLVVASARNVVLGRTPAYHDLTALAGALRSHGGRYEEMVPLLFSEPLNAAYATRAAGDVRNFDIFEFTCNGTH
;
A
#
# COMPACT_ATOMS: atom_id res chain seq x y z
N VAL A 1 -2.53 15.88 -1.57
CA VAL A 1 -2.07 14.50 -1.89
C VAL A 1 -0.77 14.27 -1.16
N ILE A 2 -0.67 13.19 -0.41
CA ILE A 2 0.50 12.73 0.32
C ILE A 2 0.92 11.37 -0.26
N LEU A 3 2.20 11.22 -0.56
CA LEU A 3 2.80 9.96 -1.01
C LEU A 3 3.61 9.41 0.17
N PRO A 4 3.08 8.46 0.96
CA PRO A 4 3.70 8.04 2.22
C PRO A 4 4.89 7.07 2.05
N ILE A 5 5.30 6.79 0.80
CA ILE A 5 6.39 5.84 0.50
C ILE A 5 7.76 6.34 1.01
N THR A 6 7.98 7.65 1.02
CA THR A 6 9.24 8.29 1.43
C THR A 6 8.95 9.61 2.16
N ASP A 7 10.02 10.20 2.71
CA ASP A 7 9.97 11.54 3.29
C ASP A 7 9.48 12.59 2.26
N PRO A 8 8.65 13.58 2.66
CA PRO A 8 8.05 14.57 1.76
C PRO A 8 9.03 15.48 1.00
N TYR A 9 10.32 15.53 1.39
CA TYR A 9 11.36 16.30 0.70
C TYR A 9 12.06 15.51 -0.41
N VAL A 10 11.79 14.21 -0.55
CA VAL A 10 12.27 13.40 -1.67
C VAL A 10 11.46 13.76 -2.91
N ALA A 11 12.10 14.42 -3.88
CA ALA A 11 11.45 14.87 -5.12
C ALA A 11 11.87 14.08 -6.38
N HIS A 12 12.76 13.09 -6.25
CA HIS A 12 13.13 12.24 -7.39
C HIS A 12 12.18 11.04 -7.52
N HIS A 13 12.37 10.22 -8.55
CA HIS A 13 11.61 8.98 -8.84
C HIS A 13 11.40 8.02 -7.64
N GLY A 14 12.15 8.15 -6.55
CA GLY A 14 11.98 7.36 -5.32
C GLY A 14 10.72 7.72 -4.53
N ALA A 15 10.09 8.87 -4.81
CA ALA A 15 8.81 9.26 -4.21
C ALA A 15 7.59 8.71 -4.96
N LEU A 16 7.78 7.82 -5.93
CA LEU A 16 6.72 7.18 -6.70
C LEU A 16 6.45 5.78 -6.16
N GLY A 17 5.29 5.60 -5.53
CA GLY A 17 4.79 4.32 -5.00
C GLY A 17 3.39 4.01 -5.49
N SER A 18 2.89 2.82 -5.17
CA SER A 18 1.58 2.34 -5.63
C SER A 18 0.43 2.63 -4.64
N PHE A 19 0.66 3.51 -3.66
CA PHE A 19 -0.33 3.95 -2.66
C PHE A 19 -0.20 5.44 -2.36
N ALA A 20 -1.34 6.12 -2.20
CA ALA A 20 -1.40 7.55 -1.91
C ALA A 20 -2.57 7.89 -0.97
N GLN A 21 -2.38 8.94 -0.17
CA GLN A 21 -3.43 9.54 0.66
C GLN A 21 -3.87 10.88 0.06
N VAL A 22 -5.17 11.10 -0.07
CA VAL A 22 -5.75 12.31 -0.64
C VAL A 22 -6.55 13.03 0.44
N HIS A 23 -6.11 14.26 0.77
CA HIS A 23 -6.86 15.19 1.60
C HIS A 23 -7.61 16.16 0.69
N LEU A 24 -8.90 16.34 0.94
CA LEU A 24 -9.80 17.14 0.13
C LEU A 24 -10.00 18.52 0.77
N PRO A 25 -10.13 19.59 -0.03
CA PRO A 25 -10.58 20.88 0.48
C PRO A 25 -11.95 20.79 1.16
N PRO A 26 -12.26 21.67 2.13
CA PRO A 26 -13.57 21.73 2.76
C PRO A 26 -14.70 21.86 1.74
N GLY A 27 -15.79 21.10 1.93
CA GLY A 27 -16.98 21.13 1.08
C GLY A 27 -16.88 20.31 -0.21
N MET A 28 -15.74 19.65 -0.48
CA MET A 28 -15.60 18.75 -1.62
C MET A 28 -16.27 17.40 -1.36
N ASP A 29 -17.02 16.89 -2.34
CA ASP A 29 -17.71 15.60 -2.27
C ASP A 29 -16.73 14.45 -2.48
N ALA A 30 -16.37 13.77 -1.39
CA ALA A 30 -15.40 12.67 -1.40
C ALA A 30 -15.83 11.51 -2.30
N ALA A 31 -17.13 11.18 -2.33
CA ALA A 31 -17.64 10.08 -3.14
C ALA A 31 -17.51 10.40 -4.64
N LYS A 32 -17.80 11.64 -5.06
CA LYS A 32 -17.59 12.05 -6.46
C LYS A 32 -16.12 12.03 -6.86
N VAL A 33 -15.21 12.47 -5.98
CA VAL A 33 -13.76 12.42 -6.27
C VAL A 33 -13.28 10.98 -6.35
N ARG A 34 -13.73 10.11 -5.43
CA ARG A 34 -13.46 8.68 -5.44
C ARG A 34 -13.89 8.03 -6.76
N ASP A 35 -15.13 8.26 -7.19
CA ASP A 35 -15.67 7.65 -8.41
C ASP A 35 -14.93 8.15 -9.65
N TRP A 36 -14.54 9.43 -9.67
CA TRP A 36 -13.70 9.98 -10.73
C TRP A 36 -12.30 9.35 -10.77
N LEU A 37 -11.69 9.12 -9.60
CA LEU A 37 -10.38 8.46 -9.47
C LEU A 37 -10.45 7.00 -9.93
N LEU A 38 -11.48 6.27 -9.54
CA LEU A 38 -11.70 4.88 -9.97
C LEU A 38 -11.89 4.76 -11.48
N ALA A 39 -12.39 5.81 -12.14
CA ALA A 39 -12.50 5.86 -13.60
C ALA A 39 -11.17 6.20 -14.31
N ARG A 40 -10.03 6.31 -13.61
CA ARG A 40 -8.71 6.52 -14.22
C ARG A 40 -8.04 5.18 -14.49
N ALA A 41 -7.46 5.05 -15.70
CA ALA A 41 -6.69 3.87 -16.04
C ALA A 41 -5.54 3.66 -15.04
N GLY A 42 -5.42 2.44 -14.51
CA GLY A 42 -4.37 2.08 -13.55
C GLY A 42 -4.70 2.32 -12.08
N ILE A 43 -5.84 2.91 -11.73
CA ILE A 43 -6.35 2.94 -10.35
C ILE A 43 -7.19 1.68 -10.12
N THR A 44 -6.88 0.93 -9.06
CA THR A 44 -7.58 -0.33 -8.73
C THR A 44 -8.42 -0.20 -7.48
N GLU A 45 -8.03 0.64 -6.54
CA GLU A 45 -8.80 0.92 -5.33
C GLU A 45 -8.81 2.41 -5.02
N CYS A 46 -9.96 2.91 -4.60
CA CYS A 46 -10.10 4.21 -3.96
C CYS A 46 -11.18 4.11 -2.88
N HIS A 47 -10.78 4.26 -1.62
CA HIS A 47 -11.68 4.11 -0.47
C HIS A 47 -11.76 5.41 0.31
N GLU A 48 -12.94 5.72 0.83
CA GLU A 48 -13.11 6.78 1.82
C GLU A 48 -12.42 6.39 3.14
N ARG A 49 -11.96 7.40 3.88
CA ARG A 49 -11.14 7.26 5.11
C ARG A 49 -11.52 6.07 5.98
N LYS A 50 -12.78 6.00 6.42
CA LYS A 50 -13.28 4.96 7.33
C LYS A 50 -13.20 3.55 6.73
N VAL A 51 -13.55 3.41 5.45
CA VAL A 51 -13.49 2.12 4.75
C VAL A 51 -12.04 1.71 4.53
N GLY A 52 -11.18 2.64 4.12
CA GLY A 52 -9.74 2.41 3.98
C GLY A 52 -9.10 1.96 5.29
N ALA A 53 -9.41 2.64 6.40
CA ALA A 53 -8.92 2.30 7.73
C ALA A 53 -9.31 0.88 8.13
N LEU A 54 -10.56 0.48 7.88
CA LEU A 54 -11.04 -0.86 8.16
C LEU A 54 -10.36 -1.94 7.30
N LEU A 55 -10.32 -1.74 5.97
CA LEU A 55 -9.80 -2.74 5.03
C LEU A 55 -8.28 -2.93 5.11
N MET A 56 -7.56 -1.91 5.58
CA MET A 56 -6.09 -1.92 5.66
C MET A 56 -5.58 -1.98 7.09
N GLU A 57 -6.49 -2.06 8.08
CA GLU A 57 -6.16 -2.12 9.51
C GLU A 57 -5.28 -0.93 9.96
N LEU A 58 -5.61 0.28 9.46
CA LEU A 58 -4.86 1.51 9.67
C LEU A 58 -5.56 2.46 10.66
N PRO A 59 -4.80 3.31 11.37
CA PRO A 59 -5.35 4.32 12.27
C PRO A 59 -6.08 5.44 11.49
N GLU A 60 -7.40 5.50 11.62
CA GLU A 60 -8.28 6.41 10.86
C GLU A 60 -7.86 7.90 11.00
N ASP A 61 -7.41 8.32 12.18
CA ASP A 61 -7.00 9.69 12.50
C ASP A 61 -5.73 10.14 11.75
N ARG A 62 -4.97 9.21 11.18
CA ARG A 62 -3.77 9.49 10.37
C ARG A 62 -4.00 9.35 8.87
N MET A 63 -5.25 9.20 8.45
CA MET A 63 -5.59 8.92 7.06
C MET A 63 -6.16 10.14 6.32
N GLY A 64 -5.90 10.18 5.01
CA GLY A 64 -6.56 11.08 4.06
C GLY A 64 -8.06 10.87 4.00
N ASP A 65 -8.79 11.82 3.41
CA ASP A 65 -10.22 11.66 3.16
C ASP A 65 -10.49 10.51 2.20
N LEU A 66 -9.55 10.27 1.27
CA LEU A 66 -9.48 9.09 0.43
C LEU A 66 -8.11 8.44 0.52
N VAL A 67 -8.07 7.12 0.39
CA VAL A 67 -6.86 6.35 0.07
C VAL A 67 -6.98 5.76 -1.31
N VAL A 68 -5.85 5.71 -2.03
CA VAL A 68 -5.81 5.30 -3.44
C VAL A 68 -4.69 4.28 -3.61
N ALA A 69 -4.98 3.16 -4.25
CA ALA A 69 -3.98 2.19 -4.68
C ALA A 69 -4.06 1.94 -6.19
N SER A 70 -2.92 1.68 -6.80
CA SER A 70 -2.78 1.47 -8.24
C SER A 70 -2.54 0.02 -8.62
N ALA A 71 -2.69 -0.25 -9.93
CA ALA A 71 -2.39 -1.52 -10.55
C ALA A 71 -0.89 -1.84 -10.47
N ARG A 72 -0.55 -3.13 -10.61
CA ARG A 72 0.80 -3.72 -10.53
C ARG A 72 1.94 -2.91 -11.18
N ASN A 73 1.69 -2.32 -12.35
CA ASN A 73 2.71 -1.64 -13.14
C ASN A 73 2.48 -0.12 -13.21
N VAL A 74 1.80 0.46 -12.22
CA VAL A 74 1.43 1.86 -12.17
C VAL A 74 1.84 2.45 -10.83
N VAL A 75 2.51 3.60 -10.84
CA VAL A 75 2.85 4.38 -9.65
C VAL A 75 2.04 5.66 -9.60
N LEU A 76 1.84 6.17 -8.39
CA LEU A 76 1.09 7.38 -8.09
C LEU A 76 2.05 8.53 -7.77
N GLY A 77 1.80 9.68 -8.39
CA GLY A 77 2.56 10.91 -8.18
C GLY A 77 1.68 12.07 -7.71
N ARG A 78 2.31 13.23 -7.47
CA ARG A 78 1.61 14.49 -7.22
C ARG A 78 1.37 15.20 -8.55
N THR A 79 2.21 16.17 -8.88
CA THR A 79 2.22 16.84 -10.18
C THR A 79 3.47 16.43 -10.96
N PRO A 80 3.47 16.56 -12.29
CA PRO A 80 4.68 16.34 -13.08
C PRO A 80 5.87 17.20 -12.61
N ALA A 81 5.63 18.48 -12.30
CA ALA A 81 6.67 19.39 -11.82
C ALA A 81 7.24 19.05 -10.43
N TYR A 82 6.55 18.22 -9.65
CA TYR A 82 7.04 17.79 -8.35
C TYR A 82 8.08 16.66 -8.46
N HIS A 83 8.06 15.90 -9.55
CA HIS A 83 8.85 14.68 -9.70
C HIS A 83 9.97 14.88 -10.72
N ASP A 84 11.22 14.84 -10.25
CA ASP A 84 12.40 14.78 -11.12
C ASP A 84 12.71 13.32 -11.51
N LEU A 85 12.52 13.02 -12.80
CA LEU A 85 12.79 11.71 -13.37
C LEU A 85 14.16 11.62 -14.06
N THR A 86 14.94 12.69 -14.10
CA THR A 86 16.22 12.73 -14.84
C THR A 86 17.26 11.76 -14.25
N ALA A 87 17.21 11.53 -12.93
CA ALA A 87 18.08 10.59 -12.24
C ALA A 87 17.65 9.11 -12.38
N LEU A 88 16.56 8.82 -13.10
CA LEU A 88 16.11 7.45 -13.32
C LEU A 88 16.96 6.79 -14.42
N ALA A 89 17.95 6.01 -14.03
CA ALA A 89 18.90 5.36 -14.96
C ALA A 89 18.32 4.13 -15.70
N GLY A 90 17.10 3.67 -15.39
CA GLY A 90 16.50 2.45 -15.95
C GLY A 90 15.00 2.34 -15.73
N ALA A 91 14.44 1.14 -15.87
CA ALA A 91 13.01 0.92 -15.60
C ALA A 91 12.70 1.09 -14.10
N LEU A 92 11.64 1.84 -13.79
CA LEU A 92 11.20 2.03 -12.42
C LEU A 92 10.67 0.71 -11.85
N ARG A 93 11.14 0.36 -10.65
CA ARG A 93 10.57 -0.67 -9.79
C ARG A 93 10.22 -0.03 -8.46
N SER A 94 9.02 -0.27 -7.97
CA SER A 94 8.53 0.30 -6.72
C SER A 94 7.58 -0.66 -6.01
N HIS A 95 6.92 -0.19 -4.97
CA HIS A 95 5.98 -0.95 -4.16
C HIS A 95 4.91 -0.06 -3.52
N GLY A 96 4.08 -0.66 -2.68
CA GLY A 96 3.16 0.02 -1.76
C GLY A 96 1.69 -0.32 -1.98
N GLY A 97 1.35 -0.98 -3.09
CA GLY A 97 -0.02 -1.40 -3.40
C GLY A 97 -0.26 -2.88 -3.09
N ARG A 98 -1.46 -3.37 -3.42
CA ARG A 98 -1.85 -4.78 -3.22
C ARG A 98 -0.98 -5.79 -3.96
N TYR A 99 -0.43 -5.39 -5.10
CA TYR A 99 0.37 -6.29 -5.95
C TYR A 99 1.76 -6.57 -5.37
N GLU A 100 2.12 -5.92 -4.26
CA GLU A 100 3.34 -6.17 -3.48
C GLU A 100 3.05 -6.68 -2.06
N GLU A 101 1.78 -7.00 -1.74
CA GLU A 101 1.37 -7.45 -0.40
C GLU A 101 1.79 -8.91 -0.11
N MET A 102 1.80 -9.77 -1.14
CA MET A 102 2.20 -11.17 -1.01
C MET A 102 3.70 -11.31 -0.82
N VAL A 103 4.12 -11.81 0.35
CA VAL A 103 5.52 -12.07 0.70
C VAL A 103 5.71 -13.50 1.22
N PRO A 104 6.89 -14.11 1.01
CA PRO A 104 7.15 -15.47 1.50
C PRO A 104 7.32 -15.49 3.03
N LEU A 105 6.82 -16.55 3.66
CA LEU A 105 7.05 -16.87 5.07
C LEU A 105 7.82 -18.20 5.13
N LEU A 106 9.10 -18.15 5.50
CA LEU A 106 10.03 -19.29 5.44
C LEU A 106 10.60 -19.62 6.82
N PHE A 107 10.66 -20.92 7.13
CA PHE A 107 11.17 -21.44 8.41
C PHE A 107 12.31 -22.43 8.14
N SER A 108 13.34 -22.42 8.99
CA SER A 108 14.45 -23.37 8.93
C SER A 108 14.12 -24.73 9.54
N GLU A 109 13.02 -24.82 10.28
CA GLU A 109 12.51 -26.02 10.95
C GLU A 109 11.08 -26.30 10.49
N PRO A 110 10.63 -27.58 10.49
CA PRO A 110 9.24 -27.93 10.20
C PRO A 110 8.28 -27.27 11.20
N LEU A 111 7.11 -26.84 10.71
CA LEU A 111 6.02 -26.45 11.59
C LEU A 111 5.35 -27.69 12.20
N ASN A 112 4.97 -27.60 13.48
CA ASN A 112 4.11 -28.58 14.11
C ASN A 112 2.71 -28.58 13.46
N ALA A 113 1.92 -29.63 13.71
CA ALA A 113 0.66 -29.85 12.99
C ALA A 113 -0.35 -28.69 13.11
N ALA A 114 -0.40 -28.02 14.26
CA ALA A 114 -1.30 -26.90 14.47
C ALA A 114 -0.89 -25.68 13.62
N TYR A 115 0.40 -25.35 13.59
CA TYR A 115 0.90 -24.21 12.81
C TYR A 115 0.99 -24.52 11.31
N ALA A 116 1.26 -25.77 10.92
CA ALA A 116 1.15 -26.18 9.51
C ALA A 116 -0.29 -25.97 8.97
N THR A 117 -1.30 -26.24 9.80
CA THR A 117 -2.71 -25.96 9.43
C THR A 117 -2.98 -24.47 9.34
N ARG A 118 -2.47 -23.67 10.29
CA ARG A 118 -2.61 -22.19 10.26
C ARG A 118 -1.91 -21.56 9.05
N ALA A 119 -0.72 -22.05 8.67
CA ALA A 119 0.03 -21.58 7.51
C ALA A 119 -0.72 -21.76 6.18
N ALA A 120 -1.69 -22.67 6.11
CA ALA A 120 -2.53 -22.86 4.92
C ALA A 120 -3.64 -21.80 4.76
N GLY A 121 -3.81 -20.91 5.75
CA GLY A 121 -4.75 -19.80 5.71
C GLY A 121 -4.13 -18.48 5.21
N ASP A 122 -4.72 -17.37 5.64
CA ASP A 122 -4.28 -16.00 5.33
C ASP A 122 -3.32 -15.48 6.41
N VAL A 123 -2.10 -16.03 6.43
CA VAL A 123 -1.05 -15.61 7.35
C VAL A 123 -0.45 -14.27 6.93
N ARG A 124 -0.13 -13.44 7.91
CA ARG A 124 0.46 -12.12 7.68
C ARG A 124 1.95 -12.15 7.97
N ASN A 125 2.70 -11.28 7.31
CA ASN A 125 4.16 -11.19 7.52
C ASN A 125 4.54 -10.94 8.98
N PHE A 126 3.70 -10.20 9.73
CA PHE A 126 3.88 -9.91 11.14
C PHE A 126 3.58 -11.11 12.07
N ASP A 127 3.04 -12.21 11.54
CA ASP A 127 2.87 -13.47 12.30
C ASP A 127 4.19 -14.25 12.43
N ILE A 128 5.29 -13.80 11.80
CA ILE A 128 6.56 -14.54 11.79
C ILE A 128 7.05 -14.92 13.19
N PHE A 129 6.94 -14.05 14.18
CA PHE A 129 7.35 -14.35 15.56
C PHE A 129 6.44 -15.38 16.21
N GLU A 130 5.13 -15.29 15.99
CA GLU A 130 4.14 -16.23 16.51
C GLU A 130 4.39 -17.64 15.97
N PHE A 131 4.68 -17.77 14.67
CA PHE A 131 5.05 -19.05 14.08
C PHE A 131 6.41 -19.55 14.54
N THR A 132 7.41 -18.67 14.64
CA THR A 132 8.78 -19.07 14.98
C THR A 132 8.91 -19.51 16.44
N CYS A 133 8.23 -18.84 17.38
CA CYS A 133 8.37 -19.17 18.80
C CYS A 133 7.48 -20.34 19.24
N ASN A 134 6.33 -20.52 18.60
CA ASN A 134 5.31 -21.46 19.07
C ASN A 134 5.02 -22.60 18.07
N GLY A 135 5.51 -22.48 16.83
CA GLY A 135 5.16 -23.35 15.72
C GLY A 135 6.25 -24.33 15.27
N THR A 136 7.51 -24.17 15.66
CA THR A 136 8.63 -25.00 15.16
C THR A 136 9.12 -26.07 16.14
N HIS A 137 8.35 -26.36 17.18
CA HIS A 137 8.63 -27.37 18.21
C HIS A 137 7.48 -28.36 18.35
#